data_AF-A0A7S0P086-F1
#
_entry.id   AF-A0A7S0P086-F1
#
_cell.length_a   1.000
_cell.length_b   1.000
_cell.length_c   1.000
_cell.angle_alpha   90.00
_cell.angle_beta   90.00
_cell.angle_gamma   90.00
#
_symmetry.space_group_name_H-M   'P 1'
#
loop_
_entity.id
_entity.type
_entity.pdbx_description
1 polymer ?
#
loop_
_entity_poly.entity_id
_entity_poly.type
_entity_poly.pdbx_seq_one_letter_code
_entity_poly.pdbx_strand_id
1 'polypeptide(L)'
;SVDNPCATFTDGAFVKAPYLPVLDGVTAAIKRDNNQLRAGPKRAAMEEILRIACKQQYTSGKWMLRLLPEHADDVWVRVAGAVIKDMLGSSAKIAPTLHMADKVTVCCVYTKDFSNRMEACRVLVALQELIEPIGLKVTCGFKPDVYTMLGIGTGNVWRLDPTIYAVKDMLADVPLKVSGRIRSHVRTSCL
;
A
#
# COMPACT_ATOMS: atom_id res chain seq x y z
N SER A 1 2.19 36.03 -8.19
CA SER A 1 2.19 34.95 -9.19
C SER A 1 3.34 34.02 -8.90
N VAL A 2 3.04 32.89 -8.26
CA VAL A 2 3.95 31.74 -8.18
C VAL A 2 3.12 30.57 -8.64
N ASP A 3 3.34 30.18 -9.89
CA ASP A 3 2.77 28.97 -10.45
C ASP A 3 3.30 27.80 -9.65
N ASN A 4 2.40 27.15 -8.91
CA ASN A 4 2.67 25.90 -8.22
C ASN A 4 2.21 24.78 -9.16
N PRO A 5 3.11 24.08 -9.89
CA PRO A 5 2.74 22.95 -10.72
C PRO A 5 2.54 21.72 -9.83
N CYS A 6 1.72 21.84 -8.79
CA CYS A 6 1.30 20.70 -7.99
C CYS A 6 0.21 19.99 -8.79
N ALA A 7 0.67 19.07 -9.66
CA ALA A 7 -0.10 18.03 -10.36
C ALA A 7 -1.61 18.28 -10.38
N THR A 8 -2.07 18.90 -11.46
CA THR A 8 -3.48 18.95 -11.81
C THR A 8 -4.05 17.54 -11.75
N PHE A 9 -4.79 17.23 -10.69
CA PHE A 9 -5.73 16.13 -10.69
C PHE A 9 -6.68 16.42 -11.83
N THR A 10 -6.52 15.73 -12.96
CA THR A 10 -7.56 15.74 -13.98
C THR A 10 -8.78 15.11 -13.34
N ASP A 11 -9.84 15.90 -13.24
CA ASP A 11 -11.17 15.60 -12.68
C ASP A 11 -11.93 14.52 -13.49
N GLY A 12 -11.20 13.58 -14.10
CA GLY A 12 -11.69 12.52 -14.95
C GLY A 12 -12.04 11.29 -14.13
N ALA A 13 -13.23 10.74 -14.38
CA ALA A 13 -13.62 9.44 -13.87
C ALA A 13 -12.56 8.37 -14.20
N PHE A 14 -12.39 7.40 -13.29
CA PHE A 14 -11.46 6.29 -13.47
C PHE A 14 -11.63 5.58 -14.81
N VAL A 15 -10.58 5.58 -15.63
CA VAL A 15 -10.62 4.99 -16.97
C VAL A 15 -10.15 3.54 -16.93
N LYS A 16 -11.09 2.61 -16.76
CA LYS A 16 -10.81 1.16 -16.62
C LYS A 16 -10.36 0.46 -17.92
N ALA A 17 -10.74 0.98 -19.09
CA ALA A 17 -10.58 0.27 -20.37
C ALA A 17 -9.14 -0.25 -20.64
N PRO A 18 -8.05 0.51 -20.38
CA PRO A 18 -6.69 0.02 -20.62
C PRO A 18 -6.26 -1.18 -19.77
N TYR A 19 -6.94 -1.44 -18.65
CA TYR A 19 -6.62 -2.57 -17.78
C TYR A 19 -7.29 -3.88 -18.23
N LEU A 20 -8.37 -3.81 -19.01
CA LEU A 20 -9.17 -4.98 -19.38
C LEU A 20 -8.36 -6.07 -20.10
N PRO A 21 -7.50 -5.76 -21.10
CA PRO A 21 -6.71 -6.79 -21.76
C PRO A 21 -5.80 -7.58 -20.81
N VAL A 22 -5.25 -6.92 -19.78
CA VAL A 22 -4.41 -7.56 -18.77
C VAL A 22 -5.24 -8.49 -17.90
N LEU A 23 -6.40 -8.03 -17.43
CA LEU A 23 -7.31 -8.80 -16.59
C LEU A 23 -7.89 -10.01 -17.33
N ASP A 24 -8.27 -9.84 -18.60
CA ASP A 24 -8.77 -10.91 -19.46
C ASP A 24 -7.66 -11.95 -19.74
N GLY A 25 -6.43 -11.49 -19.95
CA GLY A 25 -5.25 -12.34 -20.08
C GLY A 25 -5.00 -13.19 -18.84
N VAL A 26 -5.14 -12.61 -17.64
CA VAL A 26 -5.05 -13.35 -16.37
C VAL A 26 -6.18 -14.38 -16.25
N THR A 27 -7.42 -14.01 -16.58
CA THR A 27 -8.55 -14.95 -16.58
C THR A 27 -8.33 -16.11 -17.53
N ALA A 28 -7.81 -15.85 -18.74
CA ALA A 28 -7.48 -16.90 -19.71
C ALA A 28 -6.36 -17.82 -19.20
N ALA A 29 -5.33 -17.26 -18.57
CA ALA A 29 -4.25 -18.05 -17.95
C ALA A 29 -4.76 -18.98 -16.84
N ILE A 30 -5.63 -18.46 -15.96
CA ILE A 30 -6.26 -19.24 -14.88
C ILE A 30 -7.08 -20.41 -15.46
N LYS A 31 -7.87 -20.17 -16.50
CA LYS A 31 -8.66 -21.23 -17.15
C LYS A 31 -7.78 -22.30 -17.79
N ARG A 32 -6.65 -21.91 -18.39
CA ARG A 32 -5.70 -22.85 -19.02
C ARG A 32 -4.97 -23.71 -17.99
N ASP A 33 -4.60 -23.14 -16.85
CA ASP A 33 -3.79 -23.78 -15.81
C ASP A 33 -4.65 -24.35 -14.66
N ASN A 34 -5.76 -25.03 -14.97
CA ASN A 34 -6.63 -25.71 -13.99
C ASN A 34 -6.99 -24.83 -12.77
N ASN A 35 -7.47 -23.62 -13.04
CA ASN A 35 -7.83 -22.62 -12.05
C ASN A 35 -6.67 -22.12 -11.16
N GLN A 36 -5.42 -22.23 -11.62
CA GLN A 36 -4.24 -21.68 -10.95
C GLN A 36 -3.61 -20.54 -11.75
N LEU A 37 -2.93 -19.61 -11.07
CA LEU A 37 -2.12 -18.58 -11.72
C LEU A 37 -0.67 -18.74 -11.28
N ARG A 38 0.21 -19.09 -12.23
CA ARG A 38 1.64 -19.25 -11.99
C ARG A 38 2.29 -17.90 -11.62
N ALA A 39 3.40 -17.96 -10.88
CA ALA A 39 4.10 -16.78 -10.36
C ALA A 39 4.56 -15.81 -11.46
N GLY A 40 5.09 -16.31 -12.58
CA GLY A 40 5.54 -15.47 -13.71
C GLY A 40 4.42 -14.62 -14.31
N PRO A 41 3.34 -15.22 -14.84
CA PRO A 41 2.17 -14.50 -15.33
C PRO A 41 1.52 -13.59 -14.29
N LYS A 42 1.44 -14.00 -13.02
CA LYS A 42 0.95 -13.15 -11.93
C LYS A 42 1.77 -11.86 -11.83
N ARG A 43 3.09 -11.99 -11.74
CA ARG A 43 4.02 -10.85 -11.62
C ARG A 43 3.93 -9.92 -12.83
N ALA A 44 3.96 -10.46 -14.04
CA ALA A 44 3.85 -9.68 -15.27
C ALA A 44 2.55 -8.87 -15.34
N ALA A 45 1.42 -9.47 -14.94
CA ALA A 45 0.13 -8.79 -14.91
C ALA A 45 0.10 -7.65 -13.89
N MET A 46 0.64 -7.87 -12.69
CA MET A 46 0.75 -6.83 -11.66
C MET A 46 1.64 -5.68 -12.11
N GLU A 47 2.82 -5.97 -12.66
CA GLU A 47 3.75 -4.98 -13.22
C GLU A 47 3.06 -4.12 -14.30
N GLU A 48 2.32 -4.76 -15.22
CA GLU A 48 1.62 -4.07 -16.29
C GLU A 48 0.46 -3.19 -15.78
N ILE A 49 -0.32 -3.66 -14.80
CA ILE A 49 -1.37 -2.86 -14.15
C ILE A 49 -0.77 -1.59 -13.53
N LEU A 50 0.32 -1.73 -12.78
CA LEU A 50 1.00 -0.58 -12.16
C LEU A 50 1.58 0.36 -13.23
N ARG A 51 2.14 -0.18 -14.31
CA ARG A 51 2.64 0.61 -15.44
C ARG A 51 1.54 1.43 -16.11
N ILE A 52 0.35 0.86 -16.30
CA ILE A 52 -0.82 1.58 -16.83
C ILE A 52 -1.26 2.67 -15.84
N ALA A 53 -1.31 2.36 -14.55
CA ALA A 53 -1.67 3.32 -13.51
C ALA A 53 -0.71 4.53 -13.47
N CYS A 54 0.60 4.31 -13.61
CA CYS A 54 1.57 5.40 -13.72
C CYS A 54 1.30 6.26 -14.98
N LYS A 55 1.02 5.65 -16.13
CA LYS A 55 0.69 6.41 -17.36
C LYS A 55 -0.58 7.25 -17.20
N GLN A 56 -1.55 6.78 -16.43
CA GLN A 56 -2.81 7.47 -16.16
C GLN A 56 -2.79 8.35 -14.90
N GLN A 57 -1.64 8.47 -14.22
CA GLN A 57 -1.47 9.22 -12.97
C GLN A 57 -2.34 8.71 -11.80
N TYR A 58 -2.77 7.44 -11.81
CA TYR A 58 -3.42 6.78 -10.68
C TYR A 58 -2.38 6.14 -9.75
N THR A 59 -1.47 6.96 -9.23
CA THR A 59 -0.27 6.51 -8.51
C THR A 59 -0.42 6.48 -6.99
N SER A 60 -1.54 6.94 -6.42
CA SER A 60 -1.71 6.91 -4.97
C SER A 60 -1.84 5.49 -4.41
N GLY A 61 -1.52 5.32 -3.13
CA GLY A 61 -1.71 4.06 -2.42
C GLY A 61 -1.69 4.26 -0.92
N LYS A 62 -1.86 3.18 -0.16
CA LYS A 62 -2.02 3.27 1.30
C LYS A 62 -1.37 2.12 2.05
N TRP A 63 -0.78 2.44 3.20
CA TRP A 63 -0.59 1.49 4.28
C TRP A 63 -1.90 1.25 5.00
N MET A 64 -2.15 0.00 5.42
CA MET A 64 -3.38 -0.38 6.12
C MET A 64 -3.03 -0.95 7.49
N LEU A 65 -3.76 -0.49 8.50
CA LEU A 65 -3.66 -0.97 9.87
C LEU A 65 -5.01 -1.53 10.26
N ARG A 66 -5.04 -2.84 10.54
CA ARG A 66 -6.21 -3.54 11.07
C ARG A 66 -6.22 -3.36 12.59
N LEU A 67 -7.32 -2.84 13.11
CA LEU A 67 -7.48 -2.46 14.50
C LEU A 67 -8.72 -3.11 15.08
N LEU A 68 -8.66 -3.48 16.36
CA LEU A 68 -9.87 -3.71 17.13
C LEU A 68 -10.51 -2.35 17.48
N PRO A 69 -11.85 -2.26 17.63
CA PRO A 69 -12.55 -1.01 17.88
C PRO A 69 -12.00 -0.19 19.06
N GLU A 70 -11.54 -0.85 20.13
CA GLU A 70 -10.98 -0.20 21.33
C GLU A 70 -9.69 0.59 21.08
N HIS A 71 -8.96 0.27 20.01
CA HIS A 71 -7.75 0.99 19.63
C HIS A 71 -8.01 2.09 18.58
N ALA A 72 -9.22 2.17 18.02
CA ALA A 72 -9.52 3.02 16.87
C ALA A 72 -9.27 4.51 17.18
N ASP A 73 -9.78 5.00 18.30
CA ASP A 73 -9.70 6.42 18.64
C ASP A 73 -8.27 6.87 18.99
N ASP A 74 -7.55 6.10 19.82
CA ASP A 74 -6.15 6.42 20.17
C ASP A 74 -5.25 6.40 18.94
N VAL A 75 -5.40 5.39 18.07
CA VAL A 75 -4.65 5.32 16.81
C VAL A 75 -5.03 6.48 15.89
N TRP A 76 -6.31 6.83 15.80
CA TRP A 76 -6.76 7.92 14.93
C TRP A 76 -6.18 9.26 15.36
N VAL A 77 -6.22 9.60 16.65
CA VAL A 77 -5.64 10.84 17.18
C VAL A 77 -4.15 10.94 16.84
N ARG A 78 -3.40 9.85 17.04
CA ARG A 78 -1.97 9.78 16.71
C ARG A 78 -1.72 9.97 15.22
N VAL A 79 -2.40 9.19 14.39
CA VAL A 79 -2.22 9.20 12.93
C VAL A 79 -2.62 10.55 12.33
N ALA A 80 -3.79 11.08 12.68
CA ALA A 80 -4.26 12.36 12.18
C ALA A 80 -3.32 13.50 12.60
N GLY A 81 -2.89 13.51 13.87
CA GLY A 81 -1.92 14.49 14.36
C GLY A 81 -0.57 14.40 13.64
N ALA A 82 -0.11 13.19 13.32
CA ALA A 82 1.14 12.99 12.59
C ALA A 82 1.05 13.35 11.10
N VAL A 83 -0.11 13.17 10.46
CA VAL A 83 -0.37 13.67 9.10
C VAL A 83 -0.35 15.20 9.05
N ILE A 84 -1.01 15.89 10.00
CA ILE A 84 -1.02 17.37 10.05
C ILE A 84 0.39 17.94 10.24
N LYS A 85 1.26 17.21 10.93
CA LYS A 85 2.67 17.56 11.16
C LYS A 85 3.61 17.12 10.04
N ASP A 86 3.08 16.63 8.92
CA ASP A 86 3.85 16.12 7.76
C ASP A 86 4.85 14.99 8.12
N MET A 87 4.59 14.28 9.23
CA MET A 87 5.42 13.15 9.66
C MET A 87 5.03 11.85 8.96
N LEU A 88 3.76 11.73 8.56
CA LEU A 88 3.24 10.61 7.79
C LEU A 88 3.07 10.99 6.32
N GLY A 89 2.29 10.22 5.56
CA GLY A 89 2.00 10.50 4.16
C GLY A 89 0.93 11.58 3.98
N SER A 90 0.40 11.71 2.77
CA SER A 90 -0.41 12.85 2.33
C SER A 90 -1.78 12.98 2.98
N SER A 91 -2.34 11.88 3.49
CA SER A 91 -3.65 11.87 4.15
C SER A 91 -3.84 10.58 4.94
N ALA A 92 -4.86 10.54 5.79
CA ALA A 92 -5.29 9.32 6.46
C ALA A 92 -6.82 9.24 6.56
N LYS A 93 -7.34 8.03 6.72
CA LYS A 93 -8.75 7.79 7.04
C LYS A 93 -8.90 6.57 7.93
N ILE A 94 -9.92 6.54 8.77
CA ILE A 94 -10.30 5.37 9.54
C ILE A 94 -11.75 5.01 9.24
N ALA A 95 -12.05 3.71 9.14
CA ALA A 95 -13.42 3.26 8.97
C ALA A 95 -14.20 3.42 10.30
N PRO A 96 -15.44 3.94 10.26
CA PRO A 96 -16.27 4.04 11.46
C PRO A 96 -16.50 2.68 12.13
N THR A 97 -16.50 2.66 13.46
CA THR A 97 -16.71 1.46 14.30
C THR A 97 -18.10 1.38 14.91
N LEU A 98 -18.95 2.39 14.70
CA LEU A 98 -20.30 2.44 15.27
C LEU A 98 -21.11 1.23 14.78
N HIS A 99 -21.66 0.43 15.72
CA HIS A 99 -22.35 -0.84 15.49
C HIS A 99 -21.48 -2.00 14.99
N MET A 100 -20.15 -1.91 15.14
CA MET A 100 -19.18 -2.93 14.76
C MET A 100 -18.44 -3.50 15.97
N ALA A 101 -19.15 -3.70 17.09
CA ALA A 101 -18.61 -4.48 18.21
C ALA A 101 -18.07 -5.82 17.66
N ASP A 102 -16.83 -6.13 17.99
CA ASP A 102 -16.10 -7.34 17.58
C ASP A 102 -15.62 -7.41 16.11
N LYS A 103 -15.81 -6.36 15.30
CA LYS A 103 -15.25 -6.32 13.93
C LYS A 103 -13.99 -5.47 13.87
N VAL A 104 -13.01 -6.00 13.15
CA VAL A 104 -11.78 -5.30 12.82
C VAL A 104 -12.10 -4.09 11.95
N THR A 105 -11.71 -2.89 12.40
CA THR A 105 -11.70 -1.67 11.59
C THR A 105 -10.36 -1.50 10.88
N VAL A 106 -10.31 -0.60 9.90
CA VAL A 106 -9.10 -0.26 9.15
C VAL A 106 -8.82 1.23 9.22
N CYS A 107 -7.60 1.56 9.65
CA CYS A 107 -6.98 2.86 9.44
C CYS A 107 -6.04 2.78 8.24
N CYS A 108 -6.13 3.76 7.33
CA CYS A 108 -5.28 3.87 6.15
C CYS A 108 -4.46 5.14 6.20
N VAL A 109 -3.18 5.05 5.85
CA VAL A 109 -2.27 6.20 5.67
C VAL A 109 -1.79 6.20 4.23
N TYR A 110 -2.02 7.31 3.51
CA TYR A 110 -1.82 7.40 2.06
C TYR A 110 -0.48 7.98 1.68
N THR A 111 0.10 7.50 0.60
CA THR A 111 1.17 8.17 -0.14
C THR A 111 0.68 8.56 -1.54
N LYS A 112 1.27 9.62 -2.10
CA LYS A 112 0.87 10.16 -3.41
C LYS A 112 1.31 9.29 -4.59
N ASP A 113 2.42 8.58 -4.42
CA ASP A 113 3.04 7.80 -5.49
C ASP A 113 3.57 6.48 -4.94
N PHE A 114 2.94 5.38 -5.36
CA PHE A 114 3.31 4.03 -4.98
C PHE A 114 4.65 3.60 -5.59
N SER A 115 5.13 4.27 -6.66
CA SER A 115 6.44 3.97 -7.26
C SER A 115 7.60 4.59 -6.47
N ASN A 116 7.31 5.60 -5.65
CA ASN A 116 8.26 6.16 -4.70
C ASN A 116 8.38 5.25 -3.47
N ARG A 117 9.13 4.15 -3.65
CA ARG A 117 9.37 3.16 -2.59
C ARG A 117 10.01 3.76 -1.35
N MET A 118 10.89 4.76 -1.49
CA MET A 118 11.55 5.41 -0.35
C MET A 118 10.53 6.14 0.52
N GLU A 119 9.61 6.89 -0.08
CA GLU A 119 8.54 7.57 0.64
C GLU A 119 7.59 6.56 1.29
N ALA A 120 7.19 5.51 0.57
CA ALA A 120 6.39 4.43 1.14
C ALA A 120 7.07 3.77 2.36
N CYS A 121 8.39 3.58 2.31
CA CYS A 121 9.18 3.05 3.42
C CYS A 121 9.26 4.04 4.60
N ARG A 122 9.56 5.32 4.33
CA ARG A 122 9.60 6.38 5.34
C ARG A 122 8.29 6.44 6.13
N VAL A 123 7.16 6.44 5.43
CA VAL A 123 5.82 6.46 6.04
C VAL A 123 5.55 5.19 6.85
N LEU A 124 5.98 4.02 6.37
CA LEU A 124 5.84 2.77 7.14
C LEU A 124 6.61 2.82 8.45
N VAL A 125 7.88 3.25 8.41
CA VAL A 125 8.73 3.35 9.60
C VAL A 125 8.13 4.32 10.60
N ALA A 126 7.77 5.53 10.15
CA ALA A 126 7.15 6.53 11.02
C ALA A 126 5.82 6.04 11.62
N LEU A 127 5.00 5.34 10.83
CA LEU A 127 3.75 4.76 11.32
C LEU A 127 4.00 3.64 12.34
N GLN A 128 5.02 2.81 12.12
CA GLN A 128 5.39 1.72 13.02
C GLN A 128 5.93 2.25 14.37
N GLU A 129 6.81 3.24 14.33
CA GLU A 129 7.34 3.92 15.54
C GLU A 129 6.21 4.64 16.32
N LEU A 130 5.21 5.19 15.62
CA LEU A 130 4.10 5.92 16.25
C LEU A 130 3.16 5.02 17.06
N ILE A 131 2.95 3.77 16.63
CA ILE A 131 1.97 2.85 17.22
C ILE A 131 2.61 1.73 18.06
N GLU A 132 3.92 1.52 17.95
CA GLU A 132 4.63 0.52 18.76
C GLU A 132 4.48 0.75 20.28
N PRO A 133 4.53 1.99 20.82
CA PRO A 133 4.37 2.23 22.26
C PRO A 133 3.03 1.80 22.85
N ILE A 134 1.99 1.62 22.01
CA ILE A 134 0.67 1.12 22.41
C ILE A 134 0.49 -0.36 22.10
N GLY A 135 1.59 -1.08 21.82
CA GLY A 135 1.61 -2.52 21.61
C GLY A 135 1.14 -2.97 20.22
N LEU A 136 0.96 -2.05 19.28
CA LEU A 136 0.45 -2.34 17.93
C LEU A 136 1.57 -2.40 16.90
N LYS A 137 1.29 -3.11 15.79
CA LYS A 137 2.21 -3.22 14.65
C LYS A 137 1.46 -3.15 13.33
N VAL A 138 2.09 -2.51 12.34
CA VAL A 138 1.60 -2.54 10.97
C VAL A 138 1.90 -3.94 10.42
N THR A 139 0.88 -4.66 9.98
CA THR A 139 1.04 -6.03 9.46
C THR A 139 0.50 -6.20 8.04
N CYS A 140 -0.31 -5.25 7.56
CA CYS A 140 -0.85 -5.29 6.20
C CYS A 140 0.12 -4.64 5.23
N GLY A 141 0.28 -5.23 4.05
CA GLY A 141 1.09 -4.65 2.98
C GLY A 141 0.49 -3.35 2.42
N PHE A 142 1.31 -2.63 1.68
CA PHE A 142 0.92 -1.41 0.98
C PHE A 142 0.03 -1.75 -0.22
N LYS A 143 -1.13 -1.11 -0.31
CA LYS A 143 -2.10 -1.32 -1.39
C LYS A 143 -2.23 -0.07 -2.28
N PRO A 144 -1.92 -0.18 -3.58
CA PRO A 144 -2.22 0.87 -4.56
C PRO A 144 -3.72 1.15 -4.66
N ASP A 145 -4.10 2.41 -4.87
CA ASP A 145 -5.52 2.76 -5.05
C ASP A 145 -6.10 2.18 -6.33
N VAL A 146 -5.31 2.09 -7.40
CA VAL A 146 -5.72 1.42 -8.64
C VAL A 146 -6.20 -0.03 -8.40
N TYR A 147 -5.61 -0.76 -7.44
CA TYR A 147 -6.09 -2.09 -7.08
C TYR A 147 -7.48 -2.05 -6.42
N THR A 148 -7.77 -1.02 -5.63
CA THR A 148 -9.11 -0.80 -5.08
C THR A 148 -10.11 -0.50 -6.19
N MET A 149 -9.75 0.37 -7.14
CA MET A 149 -10.60 0.77 -8.27
C MET A 149 -10.89 -0.39 -9.24
N LEU A 150 -9.94 -1.31 -9.38
CA LEU A 150 -10.09 -2.53 -10.20
C LEU A 150 -10.79 -3.69 -9.46
N GLY A 151 -11.04 -3.58 -8.15
CA GLY A 151 -11.61 -4.68 -7.36
C GLY A 151 -10.61 -5.77 -6.98
N ILE A 152 -9.30 -5.48 -7.01
CA ILE A 152 -8.23 -6.37 -6.60
C ILE A 152 -8.10 -6.29 -5.07
N GLY A 153 -8.89 -7.11 -4.38
CA GLY A 153 -8.83 -7.34 -2.93
C GLY A 153 -8.32 -8.73 -2.58
N THR A 154 -8.34 -9.08 -1.29
CA THR A 154 -8.09 -10.46 -0.84
C THR A 154 -9.12 -11.40 -1.49
N GLY A 155 -8.66 -12.51 -2.07
CA GLY A 155 -9.54 -13.50 -2.70
C GLY A 155 -10.14 -13.05 -4.05
N ASN A 156 -9.57 -12.04 -4.70
CA ASN A 156 -10.04 -11.60 -6.02
C ASN A 156 -9.97 -12.72 -7.07
N VAL A 157 -10.84 -12.63 -8.07
CA VAL A 157 -11.02 -13.64 -9.13
C VAL A 157 -9.77 -13.86 -10.01
N TRP A 158 -8.88 -12.87 -10.05
CA TRP A 158 -7.63 -12.92 -10.81
C TRP A 158 -6.47 -13.51 -10.02
N ARG A 159 -6.68 -13.87 -8.74
CA ARG A 159 -5.64 -14.42 -7.85
C ARG A 159 -4.38 -13.53 -7.76
N LEU A 160 -4.52 -12.24 -8.07
CA LEU A 160 -3.43 -11.25 -7.97
C LEU A 160 -3.24 -10.85 -6.52
N ASP A 161 -2.01 -10.50 -6.15
CA ASP A 161 -1.74 -10.10 -4.78
C ASP A 161 -2.27 -8.66 -4.56
N PRO A 162 -3.04 -8.41 -3.49
CA PRO A 162 -3.71 -7.13 -3.29
C PRO A 162 -2.78 -6.02 -2.76
N THR A 163 -1.49 -6.32 -2.58
CA THR A 163 -0.48 -5.42 -2.03
C THR A 163 0.82 -5.54 -2.80
N ILE A 164 1.59 -4.46 -2.92
CA ILE A 164 2.84 -4.42 -3.69
C ILE A 164 4.09 -4.37 -2.80
N TYR A 165 3.96 -3.93 -1.54
CA TYR A 165 5.04 -3.91 -0.58
C TYR A 165 4.63 -4.66 0.68
N ALA A 166 5.41 -5.68 1.05
CA ALA A 166 5.26 -6.36 2.33
C ALA A 166 5.96 -5.57 3.43
N VAL A 167 5.35 -5.46 4.61
CA VAL A 167 5.93 -4.73 5.76
C VAL A 167 7.32 -5.27 6.11
N LYS A 168 7.45 -6.60 6.19
CA LYS A 168 8.70 -7.27 6.57
C LYS A 168 9.85 -6.87 5.64
N ASP A 169 9.60 -6.88 4.33
CA ASP A 169 10.63 -6.60 3.32
C ASP A 169 11.01 -5.12 3.34
N MET A 170 10.04 -4.23 3.49
CA MET A 170 10.29 -2.79 3.59
C MET A 170 11.09 -2.42 4.85
N LEU A 171 10.80 -3.05 5.99
CA LEU A 171 11.54 -2.80 7.25
C LEU A 171 12.94 -3.44 7.24
N ALA A 172 13.15 -4.54 6.52
CA ALA A 172 14.47 -5.16 6.38
C ALA A 172 15.46 -4.28 5.59
N ASP A 173 14.95 -3.46 4.69
CA ASP A 173 15.75 -2.54 3.87
C ASP A 173 16.11 -1.23 4.58
N VAL A 174 15.51 -0.96 5.75
CA VAL A 174 15.86 0.22 6.54
C VAL A 174 17.27 0.01 7.08
N PRO A 175 18.24 0.87 6.73
CA PRO A 175 19.56 0.81 7.33
C PRO A 175 19.38 0.90 8.84
N LEU A 176 19.82 -0.12 9.57
CA LEU A 176 19.80 -0.10 11.03
C LEU A 176 20.45 1.21 11.46
N LYS A 177 19.67 2.11 12.09
CA LYS A 177 20.25 3.26 12.78
C LYS A 177 21.36 2.70 13.66
N VAL A 178 22.57 3.22 13.50
CA VAL A 178 23.74 2.90 14.32
C VAL A 178 23.45 3.34 15.74
N SER A 179 22.69 2.55 16.50
CA SER A 179 22.61 2.61 17.95
C SER A 179 23.52 1.49 18.49
N GLY A 180 24.83 1.76 18.52
CA GLY A 180 25.79 1.12 19.41
C GLY A 180 26.00 -0.40 19.35
N ARG A 181 25.35 -1.16 18.46
CA ARG A 181 25.58 -2.61 18.37
C ARG A 181 25.77 -3.05 16.93
N ILE A 182 27.03 -3.19 16.55
CA ILE A 182 27.47 -3.71 15.25
C ILE A 182 26.97 -5.16 15.12
N ARG A 183 26.14 -5.42 14.11
CA ARG A 183 26.01 -6.75 13.51
C ARG A 183 26.29 -6.61 12.02
N SER A 184 27.51 -6.97 11.64
CA SER A 184 27.94 -7.04 10.25
C SER A 184 27.21 -8.19 9.55
N HIS A 185 26.33 -7.88 8.60
CA HIS A 185 26.02 -8.83 7.53
C HIS A 185 26.08 -8.08 6.20
N VAL A 186 27.24 -8.21 5.57
CA VAL A 186 27.40 -8.03 4.13
C VAL A 186 26.52 -9.06 3.45
N ARG A 187 25.59 -8.62 2.60
CA ARG A 187 25.16 -9.42 1.45
C ARG A 187 25.09 -8.54 0.22
N THR A 188 26.21 -8.52 -0.48
CA THR A 188 26.29 -8.26 -1.91
C THR A 188 25.47 -9.33 -2.64
N SER A 189 24.51 -8.94 -3.47
CA SER A 189 24.27 -9.61 -4.75
C SER A 189 23.47 -8.67 -5.66
N CYS A 190 24.16 -8.15 -6.67
CA CYS A 190 23.55 -7.76 -7.94
C CYS A 190 23.09 -9.01 -8.71
N LEU A 191 22.16 -8.77 -9.64
CA LEU A 191 21.57 -9.62 -10.68
C LEU A 191 20.25 -10.30 -10.32
#